data_AF-A0A1N7LH16-F1
#
_entry.id   AF-A0A1N7LH16-F1
#
_cell.length_a   1.000
_cell.length_b   1.000
_cell.length_c   1.000
_cell.angle_alpha   90.00
_cell.angle_beta   90.00
_cell.angle_gamma   90.00
#
_symmetry.space_group_name_H-M   'P 1'
#
loop_
_entity.id
_entity.type
_entity.pdbx_description
1 polymer ?
#
loop_
_entity_poly.entity_id
_entity_poly.type
_entity_poly.pdbx_seq_one_letter_code
_entity_poly.pdbx_strand_id
1 'polypeptide(L)'
;MKQTIIDLKRRNILKKSLFGLTAIAAGTIITTSANADELPELTEDDPMATGLGYKKDTATVDAAEQPKHTAEQKCATCALYTSKSATAGACAIFAGKQVRATGWCSAYAKKA
;
A
#
# COMPACT_ATOMS: atom_id res chain seq x y z
N MET A 1 47.85 1.98 -6.08
CA MET A 1 47.34 0.59 -6.21
C MET A 1 46.86 0.04 -4.86
N LYS A 2 45.82 0.63 -4.25
CA LYS A 2 45.37 0.27 -2.87
C LYS A 2 43.85 0.12 -2.72
N GLN A 3 43.09 0.27 -3.82
CA GLN A 3 41.63 0.42 -3.80
C GLN A 3 40.86 -0.86 -4.19
N THR A 4 41.54 -1.97 -4.53
CA THR A 4 40.87 -3.18 -5.05
C THR A 4 40.69 -4.30 -4.00
N ILE A 5 41.26 -4.16 -2.79
CA ILE A 5 41.28 -5.24 -1.77
C ILE A 5 40.06 -5.18 -0.83
N ILE A 6 39.34 -4.05 -0.76
CA ILE A 6 38.23 -3.86 0.18
C ILE A 6 36.93 -4.53 -0.30
N ASP A 7 36.74 -4.70 -1.61
CA ASP A 7 35.49 -5.21 -2.17
C ASP A 7 35.35 -6.74 -2.12
N LEU A 8 36.47 -7.48 -2.13
CA LEU A 8 36.44 -8.96 -2.05
C LEU A 8 36.12 -9.50 -0.64
N LYS A 9 36.40 -8.72 0.41
CA LYS A 9 36.18 -9.16 1.80
C LYS A 9 34.74 -8.96 2.27
N ARG A 10 33.99 -8.03 1.67
CA ARG A 10 32.58 -7.74 2.02
C ARG A 10 31.60 -8.76 1.46
N ARG A 11 31.87 -9.31 0.26
CA ARG A 11 30.97 -10.25 -0.43
C ARG A 11 31.05 -11.69 0.08
N ASN A 12 32.09 -12.03 0.85
CA ASN A 12 32.27 -13.36 1.42
C ASN A 12 31.72 -13.50 2.86
N ILE A 13 31.30 -12.40 3.49
CA ILE A 13 30.73 -12.39 4.86
C ILE A 13 29.20 -12.57 4.82
N LEU A 14 28.54 -12.19 3.72
CA LEU A 14 27.10 -12.38 3.55
C LEU A 14 26.66 -13.83 3.25
N LYS A 15 27.60 -14.75 2.98
CA LYS A 15 27.29 -16.13 2.55
C LYS A 15 27.45 -17.19 3.65
N LYS A 16 27.82 -16.81 4.88
CA LYS A 16 28.05 -17.77 5.98
C LYS A 16 27.44 -17.27 7.29
N SER A 17 26.13 -17.36 7.40
CA SER A 17 25.46 -17.51 8.70
C SER A 17 24.19 -18.34 8.51
N LEU A 18 24.42 -19.61 8.18
CA LEU A 18 23.46 -20.70 8.32
C LEU A 18 24.05 -21.62 9.40
N PHE A 19 23.19 -22.09 10.30
CA PHE A 19 23.42 -23.01 11.42
C PHE A 19 23.77 -22.40 12.79
N GLY A 20 22.72 -22.28 13.61
CA GLY A 20 22.79 -22.21 15.06
C GLY A 20 21.47 -22.68 15.66
N LEU A 21 21.26 -24.01 15.73
CA LEU A 21 20.27 -24.61 16.63
C LEU A 21 20.72 -24.34 18.08
N THR A 22 19.84 -23.82 18.94
CA THR A 22 19.45 -24.42 20.24
C THR A 22 18.60 -23.46 21.11
N ALA A 23 17.78 -24.10 21.94
CA ALA A 23 17.08 -23.62 23.14
C ALA A 23 15.63 -23.11 22.98
N ILE A 24 14.74 -23.98 23.47
CA ILE A 24 13.30 -23.81 23.70
C ILE A 24 13.08 -22.75 24.79
N ALA A 25 12.23 -21.75 24.51
CA ALA A 25 11.51 -21.01 25.53
C ALA A 25 10.04 -21.00 25.13
N ALA A 26 9.20 -21.66 25.93
CA ALA A 26 7.76 -21.64 25.80
C ALA A 26 7.24 -20.25 26.21
N GLY A 27 7.19 -19.33 25.25
CA GLY A 27 6.36 -18.14 25.33
C GLY A 27 5.12 -18.40 24.48
N THR A 28 3.94 -18.30 25.08
CA THR A 28 2.69 -18.15 24.33
C THR A 28 2.76 -16.83 23.58
N ILE A 29 3.38 -16.87 22.40
CA ILE A 29 3.29 -15.79 21.43
C ILE A 29 1.82 -15.79 21.04
N ILE A 30 1.07 -14.81 21.56
CA ILE A 30 -0.16 -14.37 20.93
C ILE A 30 0.29 -14.04 19.50
N THR A 31 -0.01 -14.94 18.57
CA THR A 31 0.15 -14.68 17.15
C THR A 31 -0.90 -13.63 16.80
N THR A 32 -0.62 -12.37 17.13
CA THR A 32 -1.11 -11.30 16.28
C THR A 32 -0.37 -11.54 14.97
N SER A 33 -1.01 -12.24 14.05
CA SER A 33 -0.72 -12.15 12.64
C SER A 33 -0.92 -10.69 12.25
N ALA A 34 0.05 -9.85 12.60
CA ALA A 34 0.27 -8.59 11.96
C ALA A 34 0.72 -8.98 10.56
N ASN A 35 -0.24 -9.11 9.65
CA ASN A 35 0.04 -9.12 8.23
C ASN A 35 0.86 -7.84 8.00
N ALA A 36 2.15 -7.99 7.73
CA ALA A 36 3.09 -6.89 7.57
C ALA A 36 2.81 -6.03 6.31
N ASP A 37 1.64 -6.18 5.70
CA ASP A 37 1.26 -5.64 4.40
C ASP A 37 -0.10 -4.92 4.38
N GLU A 38 -0.82 -4.80 5.50
CA GLU A 38 -2.10 -4.08 5.52
C GLU A 38 -1.90 -2.62 5.93
N LEU A 39 -1.73 -1.74 4.94
CA LEU A 39 -1.78 -0.30 5.17
C LEU A 39 -3.14 0.08 5.80
N PRO A 40 -3.20 1.05 6.72
CA PRO A 40 -4.48 1.53 7.23
C PRO A 40 -5.38 2.01 6.07
N GLU A 41 -6.66 1.68 6.13
CA GLU A 41 -7.64 2.16 5.14
C GLU A 41 -7.80 3.68 5.27
N LEU A 42 -7.83 4.37 4.14
CA LEU A 42 -8.16 5.79 4.07
C LEU A 42 -9.62 5.99 4.50
N THR A 43 -9.84 6.87 5.47
CA THR A 43 -11.18 7.28 5.90
C THR A 43 -11.61 8.52 5.11
N GLU A 44 -12.92 8.70 4.91
CA GLU A 44 -13.44 9.82 4.10
C GLU A 44 -13.27 11.19 4.80
N ASP A 45 -13.16 11.17 6.13
CA ASP A 45 -12.91 12.31 7.01
C ASP A 45 -11.43 12.68 7.13
N ASP A 46 -10.51 11.90 6.55
CA ASP A 46 -9.10 12.29 6.45
C ASP A 46 -8.98 13.62 5.68
N PRO A 47 -8.17 14.60 6.12
CA PRO A 47 -8.01 15.88 5.43
C PRO A 47 -7.63 15.73 3.94
N MET A 48 -6.79 14.74 3.60
CA MET A 48 -6.41 14.45 2.22
C MET A 48 -7.57 13.84 1.43
N ALA A 49 -8.37 12.98 2.06
CA ALA A 49 -9.57 12.41 1.45
C ALA A 49 -10.60 13.49 1.17
N THR A 50 -10.88 14.36 2.14
CA THR A 50 -11.82 15.47 2.02
C THR A 50 -11.39 16.43 0.90
N GLY A 51 -10.11 16.83 0.86
CA GLY A 51 -9.59 17.74 -0.16
C GLY A 51 -9.68 17.21 -1.59
N LEU A 52 -9.72 15.88 -1.77
CA LEU A 52 -9.86 15.23 -3.08
C LEU A 52 -11.26 14.65 -3.31
N GLY A 53 -12.22 14.90 -2.41
CA GLY A 53 -13.56 14.33 -2.49
C GLY A 53 -13.56 12.79 -2.55
N TYR A 54 -12.66 12.14 -1.83
CA TYR A 54 -12.56 10.69 -1.83
C TYR A 54 -13.82 10.06 -1.23
N LYS A 55 -14.38 9.10 -1.96
CA LYS A 55 -15.43 8.20 -1.52
C LYS A 55 -14.97 6.76 -1.60
N LYS A 56 -15.36 5.95 -0.61
CA LYS A 56 -15.08 4.51 -0.55
C LYS A 56 -15.85 3.72 -1.60
N ASP A 57 -16.94 4.29 -2.12
CA ASP A 57 -17.72 3.76 -3.22
C ASP A 57 -17.99 4.87 -4.23
N THR A 58 -17.69 4.61 -5.50
CA THR A 58 -17.99 5.53 -6.60
C THR A 58 -19.47 5.88 -6.70
N ALA A 59 -20.36 5.00 -6.24
CA ALA A 59 -21.80 5.26 -6.25
C ALA A 59 -22.25 6.30 -5.21
N THR A 60 -21.40 6.65 -4.24
CA THR A 60 -21.70 7.66 -3.21
C THR A 60 -21.05 9.01 -3.48
N VAL A 61 -20.43 9.18 -4.65
CA VAL A 61 -19.88 10.46 -5.09
C VAL A 61 -21.04 11.42 -5.39
N ASP A 62 -20.94 12.63 -4.83
CA ASP A 62 -21.89 13.69 -5.10
C ASP A 62 -21.62 14.29 -6.50
N ALA A 63 -22.57 14.10 -7.41
CA ALA A 63 -22.47 14.58 -8.79
C ALA A 63 -22.53 16.11 -8.91
N ALA A 64 -23.11 16.82 -7.93
CA ALA A 64 -23.12 18.28 -7.91
C ALA A 64 -21.72 18.83 -7.61
N GLU A 65 -21.03 18.20 -6.66
CA GLU A 65 -19.66 18.56 -6.28
C GLU A 65 -18.62 18.05 -7.28
N GLN A 66 -18.90 16.93 -7.98
CA GLN A 66 -17.98 16.25 -8.88
C GLN A 66 -18.59 16.02 -10.27
N PRO A 67 -18.85 17.08 -11.06
CA PRO A 67 -19.58 16.98 -12.33
C PRO A 67 -18.87 16.19 -13.43
N LYS A 68 -17.59 15.84 -13.24
CA LYS A 68 -16.80 15.02 -14.18
C LYS A 68 -16.75 13.53 -13.80
N HIS A 69 -17.31 13.18 -12.64
CA HIS A 69 -17.41 11.80 -12.18
C HIS A 69 -18.38 11.01 -13.06
N THR A 70 -18.07 9.73 -13.26
CA THR A 70 -19.02 8.75 -13.81
C THR A 70 -18.92 7.45 -13.02
N ALA A 71 -19.99 6.66 -12.98
CA ALA A 71 -20.06 5.43 -12.17
C ALA A 71 -19.05 4.34 -12.59
N GLU A 72 -18.49 4.44 -13.80
CA GLU A 72 -17.44 3.55 -14.31
C GLU A 72 -16.05 3.89 -13.73
N GLN A 73 -15.88 5.10 -13.21
CA GLN A 73 -14.63 5.57 -12.63
C GLN A 73 -14.48 4.99 -11.23
N LYS A 74 -13.52 4.08 -11.05
CA LYS A 74 -13.23 3.43 -9.77
C LYS A 74 -11.73 3.37 -9.56
N CYS A 75 -11.26 3.29 -8.32
CA CYS A 75 -9.84 3.09 -8.02
C CYS A 75 -9.27 1.89 -8.80
N ALA A 76 -10.01 0.77 -8.92
CA ALA A 76 -9.58 -0.39 -9.70
C ALA A 76 -9.22 -0.09 -11.17
N THR A 77 -9.88 0.91 -11.79
CA THR A 77 -9.66 1.36 -13.17
C THR A 77 -8.78 2.61 -13.26
N CYS A 78 -8.23 3.08 -12.14
CA CYS A 78 -7.39 4.27 -12.05
C CYS A 78 -5.89 3.93 -12.21
N ALA A 79 -5.15 4.72 -13.01
CA ALA A 79 -3.73 4.55 -13.27
C ALA A 79 -2.85 4.66 -12.01
N LEU A 80 -3.34 5.35 -10.98
CA LEU A 80 -2.63 5.58 -9.72
C LEU A 80 -2.82 4.46 -8.69
N TYR A 81 -3.72 3.52 -8.97
CA TYR A 81 -4.08 2.43 -8.06
C TYR A 81 -3.25 1.18 -8.32
N THR A 82 -2.67 0.65 -7.25
CA THR A 82 -1.98 -0.65 -7.23
C THR A 82 -2.71 -1.59 -6.29
N SER A 83 -3.27 -2.67 -6.83
CA SER A 83 -3.99 -3.66 -6.00
C SER A 83 -3.08 -4.31 -4.97
N LYS A 84 -3.56 -4.45 -3.74
CA LYS A 84 -2.89 -5.18 -2.66
C LYS A 84 -3.72 -6.37 -2.17
N SER A 85 -5.04 -6.29 -2.33
CA SER A 85 -5.99 -7.37 -2.11
C SER A 85 -7.08 -7.34 -3.19
N ALA A 86 -8.10 -8.20 -3.03
CA ALA A 86 -9.29 -8.20 -3.89
C ALA A 86 -10.15 -6.93 -3.73
N THR A 87 -10.10 -6.26 -2.58
CA THR A 87 -11.00 -5.15 -2.23
C THR A 87 -10.28 -3.82 -2.02
N ALA A 88 -8.97 -3.84 -1.81
CA ALA A 88 -8.20 -2.65 -1.48
C ALA A 88 -6.78 -2.66 -2.11
N GLY A 89 -6.20 -1.47 -2.18
CA GLY A 89 -4.89 -1.28 -2.77
C GLY A 89 -4.27 0.08 -2.42
N ALA A 90 -2.99 0.22 -2.71
CA ALA A 90 -2.28 1.48 -2.54
C ALA A 90 -2.69 2.46 -3.65
N CYS A 91 -2.78 3.75 -3.31
CA CYS A 91 -2.93 4.84 -4.26
C CYS A 91 -1.72 5.76 -4.14
N ALA A 92 -1.09 6.12 -5.27
CA ALA A 92 0.13 6.94 -5.26
C ALA A 92 -0.03 8.32 -4.57
N ILE A 93 -1.26 8.86 -4.50
CA ILE A 93 -1.54 10.15 -3.84
C ILE A 93 -1.78 9.97 -2.33
N PHE A 94 -2.30 8.83 -1.90
CA PHE A 94 -2.60 8.53 -0.49
C PHE A 94 -1.49 7.67 0.11
N ALA A 95 -0.29 8.24 0.23
CA ALA A 95 0.88 7.54 0.73
C ALA A 95 0.65 6.96 2.13
N GLY A 96 1.07 5.72 2.35
CA GLY A 96 0.94 5.02 3.63
C GLY A 96 -0.49 4.59 3.98
N LYS A 97 -1.46 4.75 3.08
CA LYS A 97 -2.84 4.30 3.25
C LYS A 97 -3.30 3.46 2.06
N GLN A 98 -4.30 2.63 2.27
CA GLN A 98 -4.98 1.92 1.19
C GLN A 98 -6.36 2.52 0.90
N VAL A 99 -6.78 2.47 -0.36
CA VAL A 99 -8.11 2.86 -0.81
C VAL A 99 -8.88 1.64 -1.27
N ARG A 100 -10.21 1.69 -1.19
CA ARG A 100 -11.08 0.65 -1.77
C ARG A 100 -10.99 0.63 -3.28
N ALA A 101 -10.96 -0.57 -3.86
CA ALA A 101 -11.02 -0.78 -5.30
C ALA A 101 -12.26 -0.16 -5.96
N THR A 102 -13.38 -0.11 -5.22
CA THR A 102 -14.66 0.51 -5.61
C THR A 102 -14.71 2.03 -5.43
N GLY A 103 -13.73 2.61 -4.72
CA GLY A 103 -13.74 4.03 -4.38
C GLY A 103 -13.40 4.94 -5.56
N TRP A 104 -13.43 6.25 -5.30
CA TRP A 104 -13.13 7.28 -6.29
C TRP A 104 -12.63 8.56 -5.60
N CYS A 105 -11.81 9.37 -6.27
CA CYS A 105 -11.50 10.74 -5.87
C CYS A 105 -11.31 11.61 -7.12
N SER A 106 -11.32 12.93 -6.97
CA SER A 106 -11.22 13.91 -8.07
C SER A 106 -9.93 13.83 -8.89
N ALA A 107 -8.88 13.19 -8.35
CA ALA A 107 -7.63 12.91 -9.05
C ALA A 107 -7.68 11.63 -9.91
N TYR A 108 -8.87 11.08 -10.18
CA TYR A 108 -9.03 9.91 -11.04
C TYR A 108 -8.36 10.11 -12.40
N ALA A 109 -7.52 9.14 -12.78
CA ALA A 109 -6.89 9.07 -14.09
C ALA A 109 -7.15 7.68 -14.66
N LYS A 110 -7.81 7.58 -15.81
CA LYS A 110 -8.12 6.28 -16.43
C LYS A 110 -6.83 5.52 -16.75
N LYS A 111 -6.79 4.21 -16.48
CA LYS A 111 -5.72 3.33 -16.98
C LYS A 111 -5.68 3.38 -18.51
N ALA A 112 -4.46 3.40 -19.06
CA ALA A 112 -4.22 3.27 -20.50
C ALA A 112 -4.54 1.86 -20.99
#